data_AF-A0A9D5NU71-F1
#
_entry.id   AF-A0A9D5NU71-F1
#
_cell.length_a   1.000
_cell.length_b   1.000
_cell.length_c   1.000
_cell.angle_alpha   90.00
_cell.angle_beta   90.00
_cell.angle_gamma   90.00
#
_symmetry.space_group_name_H-M   'P 1'
#
loop_
_entity.id
_entity.type
_entity.pdbx_description
1 polymer ?
#
loop_
_entity_poly.entity_id
_entity_poly.type
_entity_poly.pdbx_seq_one_letter_code
_entity_poly.pdbx_strand_id
1 'polypeptide(L)'
;MRVIIEPNDSAKKRKLAEALKENGLAEVELESVDPTILSVDERVLKALLTLQEEGLIKHKYDYAWLLTAINQGIVDDMSKFNSVKSFIDYVKSLGIDGVAGNSTLALYLGYVNGRFPDWCFSDKCDNREKIRRINLINRFLKLFRSY
;
A
#
# COMPACT_ATOMS: atom_id res chain seq x y z
N MET A 1 -13.01 -22.02 22.82
CA MET A 1 -13.08 -20.56 23.05
C MET A 1 -11.75 -20.15 23.68
N ARG A 2 -10.80 -19.63 22.90
CA ARG A 2 -9.47 -19.23 23.39
C ARG A 2 -9.47 -17.74 23.69
N VAL A 3 -9.29 -17.41 24.96
CA VAL A 3 -9.11 -16.04 25.46
C VAL A 3 -7.61 -15.75 25.40
N ILE A 4 -7.20 -14.74 24.64
CA ILE A 4 -5.83 -14.21 24.68
C ILE A 4 -5.87 -13.01 25.63
N ILE A 5 -5.32 -13.20 26.82
CA ILE A 5 -5.04 -12.14 27.79
C ILE A 5 -3.59 -11.74 27.55
N GLU A 6 -3.35 -10.50 27.10
CA GLU A 6 -2.01 -9.92 27.07
C GLU A 6 -1.49 -9.70 28.51
N PRO A 7 -0.29 -10.20 28.87
CA PRO A 7 0.31 -9.86 30.16
C PRO A 7 1.20 -8.61 30.01
N ASN A 8 0.67 -7.48 30.47
CA ASN A 8 1.42 -6.28 30.82
C ASN A 8 2.15 -6.52 32.16
N ASP A 9 3.29 -7.21 32.14
CA ASP A 9 4.15 -7.29 33.32
C ASP A 9 5.63 -7.48 32.93
N SER A 10 6.41 -6.40 33.08
CA SER A 10 7.86 -6.33 32.83
C SER A 10 8.65 -7.42 33.57
N ALA A 11 8.14 -7.89 34.72
CA ALA A 11 8.78 -8.94 35.51
C ALA A 11 8.64 -10.34 34.87
N LYS A 12 7.52 -10.63 34.18
CA LYS A 12 7.31 -11.91 33.49
C LYS A 12 8.14 -12.01 32.22
N LYS A 13 8.35 -10.90 31.50
CA LYS A 13 9.24 -10.84 30.33
C LYS A 13 10.68 -11.16 30.70
N ARG A 14 11.16 -10.68 31.87
CA ARG A 14 12.51 -10.97 32.37
C ARG A 14 12.69 -12.43 32.74
N LYS A 15 11.75 -13.04 33.47
CA LYS A 15 11.80 -14.47 33.79
C LYS A 15 11.70 -15.38 32.56
N LEU A 16 10.93 -14.99 31.54
CA LEU A 16 10.84 -15.73 30.28
C LEU A 16 12.14 -15.65 29.47
N ALA A 17 12.80 -14.47 29.43
CA ALA A 17 14.08 -14.29 28.77
C ALA A 17 15.22 -15.06 29.46
N GLU A 18 15.16 -15.17 30.78
CA GLU A 18 16.13 -15.93 31.58
C GLU A 18 15.95 -17.44 31.38
N ALA A 19 14.71 -17.94 31.35
CA ALA A 19 14.40 -19.35 31.07
C ALA A 19 14.74 -19.79 29.62
N LEU A 20 14.76 -18.85 28.66
CA LEU A 20 15.15 -19.12 27.27
C LEU A 20 16.68 -19.19 27.10
N LYS A 21 17.45 -18.44 27.91
CA LYS A 21 18.91 -18.51 27.93
C LYS A 21 19.44 -19.85 28.48
N GLU A 22 18.74 -20.44 29.46
CA GLU A 22 19.15 -21.72 30.06
C GLU A 22 18.97 -22.94 29.14
N ASN A 23 18.18 -22.82 28.06
CA ASN A 23 17.91 -23.93 27.13
C ASN A 23 18.78 -23.92 25.84
N GLY A 24 19.82 -23.08 25.77
CA GLY A 24 20.78 -23.10 24.65
C GLY A 24 20.18 -22.73 23.28
N LEU A 25 19.00 -22.12 23.24
CA LEU A 25 18.38 -21.56 22.03
C LEU A 25 18.71 -20.07 21.90
N ALA A 26 19.99 -19.76 21.84
CA ALA A 26 20.52 -18.53 21.24
C ALA A 26 20.93 -18.93 19.82
N GLU A 27 20.52 -18.31 18.72
CA GLU A 27 20.05 -16.97 18.46
C GLU A 27 18.94 -17.11 17.40
N VAL A 28 17.77 -16.50 17.61
CA VAL A 28 16.99 -16.10 16.43
C VAL A 28 17.78 -14.92 15.89
N GLU A 29 18.60 -15.15 14.86
CA GLU A 29 19.10 -14.08 14.00
C GLU A 29 17.87 -13.29 13.58
N LEU A 30 17.62 -12.18 14.28
CA LEU A 30 16.87 -11.08 13.73
C LEU A 30 17.70 -10.67 12.52
N GLU A 31 17.35 -11.21 11.35
CA GLU A 31 17.83 -10.73 10.07
C GLU A 31 17.82 -9.21 10.17
N SER A 32 19.02 -8.64 10.25
CA SER A 32 19.19 -7.20 10.34
C SER A 32 18.59 -6.67 9.05
N VAL A 33 17.38 -6.11 9.14
CA VAL A 33 16.76 -5.37 8.04
C VAL A 33 17.82 -4.35 7.65
N ASP A 34 18.35 -4.51 6.43
CA ASP A 34 19.28 -3.55 5.87
C ASP A 34 18.61 -2.17 5.99
N PRO A 35 19.15 -1.23 6.80
CA PRO A 35 18.51 0.06 7.04
C PRO A 35 18.40 0.91 5.77
N THR A 36 18.92 0.42 4.64
CA THR A 36 18.81 1.01 3.32
C THR A 36 17.53 0.60 2.57
N ILE A 37 16.80 -0.44 3.00
CA ILE A 37 15.55 -0.88 2.37
C ILE A 37 14.37 -0.17 3.04
N LEU A 38 13.66 0.66 2.28
CA LEU A 38 12.47 1.33 2.79
C LEU A 38 11.34 0.32 3.07
N SER A 39 10.55 0.61 4.10
CA SER A 39 9.29 -0.09 4.34
C SER A 39 8.32 0.10 3.18
N VAL A 40 7.36 -0.81 3.04
CA VAL A 40 6.29 -0.71 2.02
C VAL A 40 5.59 0.66 2.09
N ASP A 41 5.29 1.14 3.29
CA ASP A 41 4.61 2.42 3.50
C ASP A 41 5.47 3.62 3.07
N GLU A 42 6.77 3.59 3.36
CA GLU A 42 7.72 4.62 2.90
C GLU A 42 7.88 4.62 1.38
N ARG A 43 7.91 3.42 0.76
CA ARG A 43 7.95 3.26 -0.71
C ARG A 43 6.68 3.81 -1.36
N VAL A 44 5.51 3.50 -0.81
CA VAL A 44 4.22 4.04 -1.29
C VAL A 44 4.18 5.55 -1.14
N LEU A 45 4.55 6.08 0.03
CA LEU A 45 4.58 7.51 0.28
C LEU A 45 5.49 8.24 -0.70
N LYS A 46 6.75 7.81 -0.84
CA LYS A 46 7.70 8.43 -1.78
C LYS A 46 7.21 8.36 -3.22
N ALA A 47 6.68 7.21 -3.65
CA ALA A 47 6.15 7.06 -5.00
C ALA A 47 4.98 8.01 -5.26
N LEU A 48 4.03 8.13 -4.32
CA LEU A 48 2.89 9.04 -4.47
C LEU A 48 3.30 10.51 -4.46
N LEU A 49 4.22 10.92 -3.59
CA LEU A 49 4.75 12.30 -3.58
C LEU A 49 5.43 12.63 -4.92
N THR A 50 6.25 11.73 -5.44
CA THR A 50 6.91 11.90 -6.74
C THR A 50 5.90 12.02 -7.88
N LEU A 51 4.83 11.21 -7.88
CA LEU A 51 3.77 11.33 -8.88
C LEU A 51 2.98 12.64 -8.78
N GLN A 52 2.83 13.20 -7.58
CA GLN A 52 2.22 14.51 -7.38
C GLN A 52 3.13 15.63 -7.92
N GLU A 53 4.43 15.58 -7.60
CA GLU A 53 5.44 16.51 -8.11
C GLU A 53 5.54 16.47 -9.65
N GLU A 54 5.47 15.28 -10.24
CA GLU A 54 5.44 15.07 -11.70
C GLU A 54 4.11 15.48 -12.35
N GLY A 55 3.08 15.82 -11.56
CA GLY A 55 1.76 16.18 -12.05
C GLY A 55 1.01 15.02 -12.73
N LEU A 56 1.42 13.77 -12.48
CA LEU A 56 0.76 12.58 -13.04
C LEU A 56 -0.58 12.30 -12.35
N ILE A 57 -0.68 12.60 -11.05
CA ILE A 57 -1.95 12.65 -10.33
C ILE A 57 -2.64 13.96 -10.70
N LYS A 58 -3.49 13.90 -11.73
CA LYS A 58 -4.22 15.05 -12.25
C LYS A 58 -5.51 15.31 -11.48
N HIS A 59 -6.12 14.23 -10.97
CA HIS A 59 -7.40 14.29 -10.30
C HIS A 59 -7.39 13.50 -8.99
N LYS A 60 -8.17 13.94 -8.01
CA LYS A 60 -8.34 13.26 -6.72
C LYS A 60 -8.84 11.82 -6.84
N TYR A 61 -9.52 11.49 -7.94
CA TYR A 61 -9.99 10.13 -8.22
C TYR A 61 -8.92 9.24 -8.84
N ASP A 62 -7.75 9.76 -9.23
CA ASP A 62 -6.69 8.94 -9.87
C ASP A 62 -6.14 7.87 -8.91
N TYR A 63 -6.33 8.05 -7.60
CA TYR A 63 -6.06 7.04 -6.59
C TYR A 63 -6.91 5.77 -6.76
N ALA A 64 -8.04 5.83 -7.48
CA ALA A 64 -8.84 4.65 -7.80
C ALA A 64 -8.05 3.66 -8.65
N TRP A 65 -7.21 4.16 -9.57
CA TRP A 65 -6.37 3.32 -10.43
C TRP A 65 -5.32 2.58 -9.60
N LEU A 66 -4.74 3.25 -8.60
CA LEU A 66 -3.78 2.62 -7.69
C LEU A 66 -4.46 1.54 -6.84
N LEU A 67 -5.63 1.83 -6.27
CA LEU A 67 -6.42 0.84 -5.54
C LEU A 67 -6.76 -0.37 -6.43
N THR A 68 -7.17 -0.16 -7.68
CA THR A 68 -7.38 -1.26 -8.63
C THR A 68 -6.10 -2.05 -8.87
N ALA A 69 -4.95 -1.39 -9.03
CA ALA A 69 -3.68 -2.06 -9.25
C ALA A 69 -3.30 -2.97 -8.08
N ILE A 70 -3.41 -2.46 -6.85
CA ILE A 70 -3.14 -3.22 -5.61
C ILE A 70 -4.12 -4.39 -5.49
N ASN A 71 -5.42 -4.16 -5.69
CA ASN A 71 -6.43 -5.20 -5.57
C ASN A 71 -6.37 -6.27 -6.68
N GLN A 72 -5.78 -5.96 -7.84
CA GLN A 72 -5.45 -6.94 -8.87
C GLN A 72 -4.14 -7.71 -8.58
N GLY A 73 -3.40 -7.35 -7.53
CA GLY A 73 -2.15 -8.01 -7.13
C GLY A 73 -0.95 -7.61 -7.98
N ILE A 74 -0.97 -6.41 -8.56
CA ILE A 74 0.09 -5.93 -9.47
C ILE A 74 1.21 -5.23 -8.70
N VAL A 75 0.88 -4.67 -7.53
CA VAL A 75 1.86 -4.04 -6.63
C VAL A 75 2.37 -5.12 -5.69
N ASP A 76 3.65 -5.46 -5.85
CA ASP A 76 4.34 -6.44 -5.00
C ASP A 76 4.32 -5.99 -3.53
N ASP A 77 4.39 -6.93 -2.58
CA ASP A 77 4.43 -6.67 -1.12
C ASP A 77 3.21 -5.94 -0.53
N MET A 78 2.16 -5.65 -1.31
CA MET A 78 0.94 -5.01 -0.83
C MET A 78 -0.24 -5.98 -0.78
N SER A 79 -0.88 -6.04 0.39
CA SER A 79 -2.15 -6.74 0.55
C SER A 79 -3.30 -5.98 -0.08
N LYS A 80 -4.31 -6.72 -0.54
CA LYS A 80 -5.55 -6.12 -1.07
C LYS A 80 -6.30 -5.37 0.02
N PHE A 81 -6.96 -4.30 -0.37
CA PHE A 81 -7.87 -3.55 0.48
C PHE A 81 -9.28 -4.13 0.39
N ASN A 82 -9.88 -4.42 1.55
CA ASN A 82 -11.24 -4.96 1.65
C ASN A 82 -12.33 -3.95 1.29
N SER A 83 -12.01 -2.65 1.30
CA SER A 83 -12.95 -1.58 0.97
C SER A 83 -12.24 -0.33 0.44
N VAL A 84 -13.00 0.52 -0.25
CA VAL A 84 -12.56 1.87 -0.64
C VAL A 84 -12.20 2.70 0.60
N LYS A 85 -13.02 2.61 1.65
CA LYS A 85 -12.78 3.36 2.89
C LYS A 85 -11.44 2.99 3.52
N SER A 86 -11.12 1.71 3.65
CA SER A 86 -9.83 1.27 4.23
C SER A 86 -8.63 1.77 3.42
N PHE A 87 -8.76 1.85 2.09
CA PHE A 87 -7.71 2.43 1.26
C PHE A 87 -7.56 3.93 1.46
N ILE A 88 -8.67 4.68 1.56
CA ILE A 88 -8.63 6.12 1.86
C ILE A 88 -7.99 6.37 3.23
N ASP A 89 -8.37 5.59 4.25
CA ASP A 89 -7.81 5.71 5.59
C ASP A 89 -6.29 5.44 5.57
N TYR A 90 -5.84 4.45 4.79
CA TYR A 90 -4.43 4.16 4.58
C TYR A 90 -3.66 5.32 3.90
N VAL A 91 -4.17 5.87 2.79
CA VAL A 91 -3.52 7.00 2.11
C VAL A 91 -3.40 8.20 3.05
N LYS A 92 -4.42 8.44 3.89
CA LYS A 92 -4.38 9.50 4.91
C LYS A 92 -3.39 9.23 6.03
N SER A 93 -3.22 7.98 6.47
CA SER A 93 -2.22 7.66 7.49
C SER A 93 -0.79 7.88 7.02
N LEU A 94 -0.55 7.87 5.70
CA LEU A 94 0.73 8.28 5.10
C LEU A 94 0.93 9.82 5.06
N GLY A 95 -0.05 10.61 5.51
CA GLY A 95 -0.01 12.07 5.43
C GLY A 95 -0.31 12.63 4.04
N ILE A 96 -0.87 11.82 3.13
CA ILE A 96 -1.24 12.27 1.78
C ILE A 96 -2.66 12.80 1.78
N ASP A 97 -2.77 14.11 1.61
CA ASP A 97 -4.03 14.78 1.35
C ASP A 97 -4.41 14.72 -0.14
N GLY A 98 -5.68 15.02 -0.44
CA GLY A 98 -6.14 15.15 -1.82
C GLY A 98 -6.68 13.88 -2.47
N VAL A 99 -6.77 12.75 -1.75
CA VAL A 99 -7.56 11.60 -2.21
C VAL A 99 -9.06 11.94 -2.23
N ALA A 100 -9.79 11.47 -3.23
CA ALA A 100 -11.23 11.68 -3.33
C ALA A 100 -12.00 10.95 -2.21
N GLY A 101 -13.22 11.43 -1.92
CA GLY A 101 -14.12 10.78 -0.97
C GLY A 101 -14.59 9.40 -1.45
N ASN A 102 -15.11 8.60 -0.51
CA ASN A 102 -15.50 7.20 -0.73
C ASN A 102 -16.41 7.01 -1.95
N SER A 103 -17.49 7.80 -2.07
CA SER A 103 -18.45 7.66 -3.16
C SER A 103 -17.84 7.94 -4.53
N THR A 104 -16.98 8.95 -4.62
CA THR A 104 -16.27 9.29 -5.87
C THR A 104 -15.28 8.18 -6.23
N LEU A 105 -14.47 7.71 -5.29
CA LEU A 105 -13.49 6.67 -5.59
C LEU A 105 -14.19 5.36 -6.00
N ALA A 106 -15.26 4.97 -5.31
CA ALA A 106 -16.07 3.80 -5.64
C ALA A 106 -16.68 3.89 -7.05
N LEU A 107 -17.20 5.06 -7.44
CA LEU A 107 -17.71 5.30 -8.78
C LEU A 107 -16.61 5.07 -9.83
N TYR A 108 -15.43 5.65 -9.63
CA TYR A 108 -14.33 5.55 -10.59
C TYR A 108 -13.72 4.15 -10.66
N LEU A 109 -13.69 3.38 -9.57
CA LEU A 109 -13.34 1.96 -9.62
C LEU A 109 -14.28 1.18 -10.56
N GLY A 110 -15.58 1.47 -10.52
CA GLY A 110 -16.58 0.84 -11.38
C GLY A 110 -16.39 1.12 -12.88
N TYR A 111 -15.55 2.09 -13.24
CA TYR A 111 -15.24 2.39 -14.64
C TYR A 111 -14.09 1.56 -15.22
N VAL A 112 -13.27 0.91 -14.39
CA VAL A 112 -12.14 0.09 -14.87
C VAL A 112 -12.62 -1.30 -15.25
N ASN A 113 -12.27 -1.71 -16.46
CA ASN A 113 -12.55 -3.04 -16.98
C ASN A 113 -11.26 -3.73 -17.46
N GLY A 114 -11.21 -5.05 -17.35
CA GLY A 114 -10.08 -5.87 -17.80
C GLY A 114 -8.93 -5.98 -16.78
N ARG A 115 -7.77 -6.42 -17.27
CA ARG A 115 -6.54 -6.60 -16.50
C ARG A 115 -5.49 -5.60 -16.95
N PHE A 116 -4.64 -5.17 -16.02
CA PHE A 116 -3.52 -4.29 -16.35
C PHE A 116 -2.49 -5.07 -17.19
N PRO A 117 -1.85 -4.46 -18.20
CA PRO A 117 -1.95 -3.05 -18.63
C PRO A 117 -3.09 -2.75 -19.62
N ASP A 118 -3.89 -3.75 -19.99
CA ASP A 118 -4.95 -3.64 -21.01
C ASP A 118 -6.26 -3.02 -20.51
N TRP A 119 -6.23 -2.22 -19.44
CA TRP A 119 -7.46 -1.64 -18.89
C TRP A 119 -8.22 -0.79 -19.91
N CYS A 120 -9.54 -0.86 -19.82
CA CYS A 120 -10.47 0.02 -20.50
C CYS A 120 -11.28 0.81 -19.47
N PHE A 121 -11.68 2.03 -19.83
CA PHE A 121 -12.40 2.94 -18.95
C PHE A 121 -13.73 3.34 -19.58
N SER A 122 -14.84 3.14 -18.87
CA SER A 122 -16.18 3.43 -19.38
C SER A 122 -16.67 4.85 -19.13
N ASP A 123 -15.96 5.64 -18.29
CA ASP A 123 -16.34 7.04 -18.02
C ASP A 123 -16.03 7.98 -19.18
N LYS A 124 -14.97 7.70 -19.94
CA LYS A 124 -14.51 8.53 -21.05
C LYS A 124 -13.97 7.68 -22.18
N CYS A 125 -14.49 7.93 -23.38
CA CYS A 125 -13.92 7.42 -24.63
C CYS A 125 -12.78 8.34 -25.12
N ASP A 126 -11.73 8.52 -24.31
CA ASP A 126 -10.55 9.31 -24.66
C ASP A 126 -9.28 8.45 -24.51
N ASN A 127 -8.64 8.15 -25.64
CA ASN A 127 -7.41 7.37 -25.69
C ASN A 127 -6.24 8.06 -24.97
N ARG A 128 -6.16 9.39 -24.98
CA ARG A 128 -5.09 10.12 -24.29
C ARG A 128 -5.21 9.96 -22.78
N GLU A 129 -6.43 10.06 -22.27
CA GLU A 129 -6.71 9.87 -20.85
C GLU A 129 -6.52 8.41 -20.43
N LYS A 130 -6.89 7.44 -21.27
CA LYS A 130 -6.56 6.01 -21.04
C LYS A 130 -5.05 5.82 -20.89
N ILE A 131 -4.26 6.31 -21.85
CA ILE A 131 -2.79 6.19 -21.82
C ILE A 131 -2.21 6.87 -20.57
N ARG A 132 -2.70 8.06 -20.20
CA ARG A 132 -2.27 8.76 -18.99
C ARG A 132 -2.49 7.92 -17.74
N ARG A 133 -3.67 7.32 -17.58
CA ARG A 133 -4.03 6.50 -16.41
C ARG A 133 -3.16 5.24 -16.32
N ILE A 134 -2.88 4.60 -17.45
CA ILE A 134 -1.94 3.46 -17.52
C ILE A 134 -0.51 3.90 -17.15
N ASN A 135 -0.06 5.04 -17.68
CA ASN A 135 1.27 5.58 -17.40
C ASN A 135 1.45 5.97 -15.93
N LEU A 136 0.41 6.48 -15.27
CA LEU A 136 0.42 6.72 -13.83
C LEU A 136 0.77 5.45 -13.06
N ILE A 137 0.13 4.32 -13.38
CA ILE A 137 0.40 3.04 -12.70
C ILE A 137 1.77 2.48 -13.06
N ASN A 138 2.17 2.53 -14.33
CA ASN A 138 3.52 2.13 -14.73
C ASN A 138 4.59 2.95 -13.99
N ARG A 139 4.40 4.26 -13.86
CA ARG A 139 5.32 5.13 -13.13
C ARG A 139 5.33 4.81 -11.64
N PHE A 140 4.16 4.61 -11.03
CA PHE A 140 4.04 4.17 -9.64
C PHE A 140 4.84 2.88 -9.40
N LEU A 141 4.62 1.84 -10.19
CA LEU A 141 5.29 0.54 -10.04
C LEU A 141 6.81 0.66 -10.19
N LYS A 142 7.27 1.47 -11.14
CA LYS A 142 8.70 1.73 -11.34
C LYS A 142 9.31 2.41 -10.11
N LEU A 143 8.66 3.45 -9.58
CA LEU A 143 9.13 4.17 -8.40
C LEU A 143 9.12 3.27 -7.17
N PHE A 144 8.01 2.59 -6.92
CA PHE A 144 7.82 1.69 -5.78
C PHE A 144 8.83 0.54 -5.70
N ARG A 145 9.33 0.06 -6.85
CA ARG A 145 10.39 -0.97 -6.93
C ARG A 145 11.81 -0.39 -6.86
N SER A 146 11.96 0.90 -7.11
CA SER A 146 13.26 1.58 -7.06
C SER A 146 13.61 2.13 -5.67
N TYR A 147 12.62 2.13 -4.78
CA TYR A 147 12.71 2.51 -3.38
C TYR A 147 12.68 1.26 -2.50
#